data_AF-A0A7Z9FLX8-F1
#
_entry.id   AF-A0A7Z9FLX8-F1
#
_cell.length_a   1.000
_cell.length_b   1.000
_cell.length_c   1.000
_cell.angle_alpha   90.00
_cell.angle_beta   90.00
_cell.angle_gamma   90.00
#
_symmetry.space_group_name_H-M   'P 1'
#
loop_
_entity.id
_entity.type
_entity.pdbx_description
1 polymer ?
#
loop_
_entity_poly.entity_id
_entity_poly.type
_entity_poly.pdbx_seq_one_letter_code
_entity_poly.pdbx_strand_id
1 'polypeptide(L)'
;MNEELYLVAYKDIEQKEIDEALWLKAMSHASGDKTRAKWAYIELRVDQMLRDPSLRHSVSRKVRKPTHQSGAFMMWFSLLFCVAVIGAAVVVDFANIALVLTNGFYFLDAPSLILVLPVAILFGISATSWRTYGRCWTYTLGGAKLVSISEANSVARCLKVMGDVSLIMGLIGTFIGTVFTFQNLTQDSNLGQELTVASLTLAYGIVLKLVSYVAEQRVRNLYLN
;
A
#
# COMPACT_ATOMS: atom_id res chain seq x y z
N MET A 1 -7.17 35.73 -11.44
CA MET A 1 -5.83 35.19 -11.77
C MET A 1 -4.98 34.91 -10.52
N ASN A 2 -4.99 35.77 -9.49
CA ASN A 2 -4.19 35.52 -8.27
C ASN A 2 -4.80 34.46 -7.33
N GLU A 3 -6.12 34.28 -7.33
CA GLU A 3 -6.84 33.38 -6.40
C GLU A 3 -6.40 31.91 -6.51
N GLU A 4 -6.09 31.44 -7.72
CA GLU A 4 -5.55 30.09 -7.95
C GLU A 4 -4.19 29.89 -7.28
N LEU A 5 -3.34 30.92 -7.23
CA LEU A 5 -2.02 30.85 -6.58
C LEU A 5 -2.15 30.80 -5.05
N TYR A 6 -3.11 31.52 -4.49
CA TYR A 6 -3.41 31.45 -3.05
C TYR A 6 -3.90 30.04 -2.67
N LEU A 7 -4.71 29.40 -3.52
CA LEU A 7 -5.15 28.02 -3.31
C LEU A 7 -3.98 27.02 -3.35
N VAL A 8 -2.99 27.21 -4.22
CA VAL A 8 -1.77 26.38 -4.26
C VAL A 8 -0.97 26.54 -2.97
N ALA A 9 -0.69 27.77 -2.54
CA ALA A 9 0.04 28.04 -1.31
C ALA A 9 -0.69 27.53 -0.05
N TYR A 10 -2.02 27.58 -0.05
CA TYR A 10 -2.84 27.02 1.02
C TYR A 10 -2.75 25.48 1.07
N LYS A 11 -2.82 24.83 -0.10
CA LYS A 11 -2.64 23.37 -0.21
C LYS A 11 -1.26 22.91 0.25
N ASP A 12 -0.21 23.68 -0.02
CA ASP A 12 1.15 23.38 0.46
C ASP A 12 1.18 23.31 2.01
N ILE A 13 0.47 24.22 2.70
CA ILE A 13 0.33 24.20 4.17
C ILE A 13 -0.50 23.00 4.63
N GLU A 14 -1.64 22.73 3.98
CA GLU A 14 -2.55 21.64 4.35
C GLU A 14 -1.90 20.26 4.19
N GLN A 15 -1.13 20.08 3.11
CA GLN A 15 -0.40 18.85 2.79
C GLN A 15 0.90 18.70 3.59
N LYS A 16 1.26 19.68 4.44
CA LYS A 16 2.55 19.77 5.15
C LYS A 16 3.76 19.77 4.21
N GLU A 17 3.59 20.24 2.98
CA GLU A 17 4.64 20.41 1.98
C GLU A 17 5.10 21.88 2.00
N ILE A 18 5.55 22.34 3.17
CA ILE A 18 5.95 23.74 3.41
C ILE A 18 7.44 23.91 3.08
N ASP A 19 7.79 24.97 2.35
CA ASP A 19 9.19 25.37 2.19
C ASP A 19 9.72 25.88 3.54
N GLU A 20 10.65 25.13 4.16
CA GLU A 20 11.22 25.44 5.48
C GLU A 20 11.90 26.82 5.52
N ALA A 21 12.58 27.23 4.46
CA ALA A 21 13.27 28.51 4.41
C ALA A 21 12.26 29.66 4.35
N LEU A 22 11.19 29.49 3.55
CA LEU A 22 10.10 30.46 3.45
C LEU A 22 9.28 30.51 4.73
N TRP A 23 9.07 29.38 5.39
CA TRP A 23 8.40 29.30 6.69
C TRP A 23 9.19 30.00 7.79
N LEU A 24 10.53 29.82 7.84
CA LEU A 24 11.38 30.55 8.78
C LEU A 24 11.30 32.06 8.56
N LYS A 25 11.28 32.51 7.31
CA LYS A 25 11.08 33.92 6.97
C LYS A 25 9.71 34.43 7.41
N ALA A 26 8.65 33.66 7.17
CA ALA A 26 7.30 34.03 7.61
C ALA A 26 7.19 34.09 9.15
N MET A 27 7.82 33.14 9.85
CA MET A 27 7.87 33.10 11.32
C MET A 27 8.66 34.27 11.91
N SER A 28 9.74 34.71 11.25
CA SER A 28 10.50 35.89 11.69
C SER A 28 9.70 37.18 11.50
N HIS A 29 8.98 37.32 10.38
CA HIS A 29 8.07 38.45 10.14
C HIS A 29 6.89 38.49 11.12
N ALA A 30 6.41 37.32 11.57
CA ALA A 30 5.32 37.20 12.53
C ALA A 30 5.77 37.21 14.00
N SER A 31 7.06 37.45 14.29
CA SER A 31 7.63 37.43 15.65
C SER A 31 7.31 36.15 16.43
N GLY A 32 7.23 35.01 15.73
CA GLY A 32 6.95 33.70 16.33
C GLY A 32 5.46 33.33 16.45
N ASP A 33 4.52 34.21 16.11
CA ASP A 33 3.08 33.89 16.10
C ASP A 33 2.73 33.00 14.91
N LYS A 34 2.39 31.73 15.19
CA LYS A 34 2.06 30.73 14.16
C LYS A 34 0.85 31.11 13.31
N THR A 35 -0.12 31.85 13.84
CA THR A 35 -1.34 32.19 13.09
C THR A 35 -1.05 33.26 12.04
N ARG A 36 -0.29 34.29 12.42
CA ARG A 36 0.18 35.34 11.50
C ARG A 36 1.23 34.81 10.52
N ALA A 37 2.10 33.91 10.97
CA ALA A 37 3.11 33.27 10.11
C ALA A 37 2.49 32.48 8.95
N LYS A 38 1.32 31.85 9.14
CA LYS A 38 0.61 31.17 8.04
C LYS A 38 0.21 32.13 6.93
N TRP A 39 -0.35 33.28 7.28
CA TRP A 39 -0.74 34.29 6.29
C TRP A 39 0.48 34.91 5.60
N ALA A 40 1.52 35.25 6.37
CA ALA A 40 2.78 35.75 5.83
C ALA A 40 3.46 34.74 4.89
N TYR A 41 3.39 33.44 5.19
CA TYR A 41 3.90 32.39 4.31
C TYR A 41 3.14 32.35 2.99
N ILE A 42 1.80 32.39 3.03
CA ILE A 42 0.96 32.33 1.83
C ILE A 42 1.28 33.51 0.90
N GLU A 43 1.39 34.73 1.43
CA GLU A 43 1.75 35.91 0.63
C GLU A 43 3.13 35.80 0.00
N LEU A 44 4.14 35.42 0.79
CA LEU A 44 5.51 35.21 0.29
C LEU A 44 5.57 34.12 -0.78
N ARG A 45 4.77 33.06 -0.62
CA ARG A 45 4.70 31.94 -1.56
C ARG A 45 4.03 32.36 -2.87
N VAL A 46 2.95 33.12 -2.81
CA VAL A 46 2.29 33.68 -3.99
C VAL A 46 3.22 34.64 -4.73
N ASP A 47 3.94 35.49 -4.02
CA ASP A 47 4.91 36.42 -4.62
C ASP A 47 6.06 35.67 -5.33
N GLN A 48 6.55 34.57 -4.76
CA GLN A 48 7.51 33.69 -5.45
C GLN A 48 6.93 33.09 -6.75
N MET A 49 5.67 32.62 -6.72
CA MET A 49 5.00 32.04 -7.89
C MET A 49 4.66 33.06 -8.99
N LEU A 50 4.53 34.34 -8.61
CA LEU A 50 4.39 35.45 -9.54
C LEU A 50 5.72 35.80 -10.22
N ARG A 51 6.83 35.77 -9.46
CA ARG A 51 8.18 36.04 -10.00
C ARG A 51 8.71 34.90 -10.86
N ASP A 52 8.45 33.66 -10.46
CA ASP A 52 8.86 32.47 -11.19
C ASP A 52 7.65 31.57 -11.50
N PRO A 53 7.14 31.60 -12.74
CA PRO A 53 6.00 30.78 -13.15
C PRO A 53 6.24 29.27 -13.02
N SER A 54 7.49 28.81 -12.96
CA SER A 54 7.82 27.39 -12.78
C SER A 54 7.47 26.88 -11.37
N LEU A 55 7.35 27.78 -10.39
CA LEU A 55 7.00 27.49 -9.00
C LEU A 55 5.50 27.42 -8.74
N ARG A 56 4.65 27.61 -9.77
CA ARG A 56 3.17 27.55 -9.66
C ARG A 56 2.63 26.15 -9.36
N HIS A 57 3.48 25.13 -9.44
CA HIS A 57 3.17 23.79 -8.97
C HIS A 57 3.57 23.67 -7.48
N SER A 58 2.85 22.85 -6.70
CA SER A 58 3.11 22.68 -5.26
C SER A 58 4.59 22.44 -4.95
N VAL A 59 5.07 22.88 -3.78
CA VAL A 59 6.43 22.58 -3.25
C VAL A 59 6.52 21.11 -2.85
N SER A 60 5.96 20.22 -3.66
CA SER A 60 6.01 18.81 -3.39
C SER A 60 7.46 18.38 -3.48
N ARG A 61 8.09 18.27 -2.32
CA ARG A 61 9.50 17.90 -2.17
C ARG A 61 9.66 16.57 -2.88
N LYS A 62 10.33 16.59 -4.03
CA LYS A 62 10.54 15.38 -4.82
C LYS A 62 11.72 14.63 -4.24
N VAL A 63 11.49 13.42 -3.77
CA VAL A 63 12.54 12.53 -3.31
C VAL A 63 13.11 11.81 -4.51
N ARG A 64 14.44 11.90 -4.66
CA ARG A 64 15.18 11.17 -5.68
C ARG A 64 15.54 9.80 -5.13
N LYS A 65 15.24 8.75 -5.89
CA LYS A 65 15.57 7.37 -5.51
C LYS A 65 17.08 7.25 -5.18
N PRO A 66 17.48 6.58 -4.08
CA PRO A 66 18.88 6.30 -3.82
C PRO A 66 19.49 5.42 -4.91
N THR A 67 20.75 5.67 -5.27
CA THR A 67 21.45 5.04 -6.41
C THR A 67 21.64 3.52 -6.23
N HIS A 68 21.48 3.01 -5.00
CA HIS A 68 21.70 1.60 -4.67
C HIS A 68 20.45 0.74 -4.97
N GLN A 69 20.41 0.14 -6.16
CA GLN A 69 19.29 -0.68 -6.64
C GLN A 69 19.24 -2.10 -6.05
N SER A 70 20.34 -2.59 -5.45
CA SER A 70 20.48 -3.98 -4.97
C SER A 70 19.34 -4.42 -4.02
N GLY A 71 18.87 -3.53 -3.15
CA GLY A 71 17.79 -3.88 -2.23
C GLY A 71 16.44 -4.19 -2.91
N ALA A 72 16.20 -3.70 -4.14
CA ALA A 72 14.91 -3.90 -4.81
C ALA A 72 14.78 -5.34 -5.28
N PHE A 73 15.87 -5.90 -5.80
CA PHE A 73 15.93 -7.30 -6.20
C PHE A 73 15.87 -8.25 -4.99
N MET A 74 16.54 -7.91 -3.88
CA MET A 74 16.49 -8.72 -2.65
C MET A 74 15.07 -8.89 -2.11
N MET A 75 14.23 -7.85 -2.11
CA MET A 75 12.86 -7.95 -1.63
C MET A 75 12.03 -8.96 -2.44
N TRP A 76 12.03 -8.82 -3.77
CA TRP A 76 11.27 -9.70 -4.64
C TRP A 76 11.82 -11.11 -4.64
N PHE A 77 13.14 -11.27 -4.46
CA PHE A 77 13.75 -12.57 -4.26
C PHE A 77 13.26 -13.23 -2.96
N SER A 78 13.18 -12.49 -1.85
CA SER A 78 12.61 -13.02 -0.59
C SER A 78 11.12 -13.39 -0.72
N LEU A 79 10.35 -12.59 -1.45
CA LEU A 79 8.94 -12.87 -1.73
C LEU A 79 8.76 -14.10 -2.63
N LEU A 80 9.54 -14.21 -3.71
CA LEU A 80 9.58 -15.39 -4.58
C LEU A 80 10.02 -16.63 -3.81
N PHE A 81 11.03 -16.51 -2.96
CA PHE A 81 11.51 -17.58 -2.10
C PHE A 81 10.42 -18.03 -1.12
N CYS A 82 9.71 -17.10 -0.48
CA CYS A 82 8.60 -17.41 0.40
C CYS A 82 7.48 -18.16 -0.34
N VAL A 83 7.06 -17.66 -1.50
CA VAL A 83 6.04 -18.33 -2.34
C VAL A 83 6.53 -19.69 -2.83
N ALA A 84 7.81 -19.83 -3.18
CA ALA A 84 8.40 -21.10 -3.59
C ALA A 84 8.43 -22.12 -2.44
N VAL A 85 8.76 -21.70 -1.22
CA VAL A 85 8.72 -22.55 -0.03
C VAL A 85 7.29 -22.99 0.28
N ILE A 86 6.31 -22.08 0.20
CA ILE A 86 4.89 -22.42 0.37
C ILE A 86 4.44 -23.40 -0.72
N GLY A 87 4.78 -23.14 -1.99
CA GLY A 87 4.43 -24.02 -3.11
C GLY A 87 5.05 -25.40 -2.99
N ALA A 88 6.31 -25.48 -2.57
CA ALA A 88 6.98 -26.75 -2.28
C ALA A 88 6.29 -27.50 -1.13
N ALA A 89 5.91 -26.80 -0.05
CA ALA A 89 5.21 -27.40 1.08
C ALA A 89 3.83 -27.97 0.69
N VAL A 90 3.13 -27.36 -0.27
CA VAL A 90 1.83 -27.84 -0.76
C VAL A 90 1.96 -29.11 -1.62
N VAL A 91 3.04 -29.22 -2.39
CA VAL A 91 3.27 -30.35 -3.32
C VAL A 91 3.85 -31.58 -2.60
N VAL A 92 4.45 -31.41 -1.42
CA VAL A 92 4.98 -32.52 -0.63
C VAL A 92 3.83 -33.23 0.08
N ASP A 93 3.64 -34.51 -0.23
CA ASP A 93 2.87 -35.41 0.59
C ASP A 93 3.70 -35.82 1.82
N PHE A 94 3.35 -35.24 2.98
CA PHE A 94 4.06 -35.47 4.24
C PHE A 94 3.95 -36.93 4.74
N ALA A 95 2.96 -37.70 4.29
CA ALA A 95 2.80 -39.09 4.71
C ALA A 95 3.83 -40.01 4.04
N ASN A 96 4.13 -39.75 2.77
CA ASN A 96 5.01 -40.60 1.95
C ASN A 96 6.35 -39.94 1.58
N ILE A 97 6.56 -38.67 1.98
CA ILE A 97 7.71 -37.84 1.57
C ILE A 97 7.86 -37.88 0.04
N ALA A 98 6.73 -37.78 -0.66
CA ALA A 98 6.64 -37.85 -2.12
C ALA A 98 6.18 -36.51 -2.68
N LEU A 99 6.68 -36.15 -3.87
CA LEU A 99 6.22 -34.95 -4.58
C LEU A 99 5.00 -35.31 -5.43
N VAL A 100 3.84 -34.77 -5.04
CA VAL A 100 2.57 -34.95 -5.75
C VAL A 100 2.14 -33.60 -6.30
N LEU A 101 2.54 -33.29 -7.54
CA LEU A 101 2.23 -32.01 -8.20
C LEU A 101 0.73 -31.71 -8.27
N THR A 102 -0.10 -32.76 -8.34
CA THR A 102 -1.56 -32.65 -8.37
C THR A 102 -2.12 -31.94 -7.12
N ASN A 103 -1.44 -32.06 -5.97
CA ASN A 103 -1.88 -31.43 -4.73
C ASN A 103 -1.87 -29.90 -4.80
N GLY A 104 -0.99 -29.33 -5.64
CA GLY A 104 -0.92 -27.89 -5.86
C GLY A 104 -2.23 -27.29 -6.39
N PHE A 105 -3.00 -28.05 -7.17
CA PHE A 105 -4.26 -27.55 -7.74
C PHE A 105 -5.39 -27.45 -6.71
N TYR A 106 -5.36 -28.24 -5.63
CA TYR A 106 -6.32 -28.08 -4.53
C TYR A 106 -6.12 -26.77 -3.77
N PHE A 107 -4.95 -26.17 -3.88
CA PHE A 107 -4.63 -24.88 -3.28
C PHE A 107 -5.08 -23.69 -4.13
N LEU A 108 -5.78 -23.91 -5.25
CA LEU A 108 -6.36 -22.88 -6.11
C LEU A 108 -7.88 -22.94 -6.00
N ASP A 109 -8.42 -22.42 -4.89
CA ASP A 109 -9.85 -22.37 -4.63
C ASP A 109 -10.44 -21.01 -5.05
N ALA A 110 -11.30 -21.03 -6.07
CA ALA A 110 -11.88 -19.82 -6.64
C ALA A 110 -12.76 -19.03 -5.64
N PRO A 111 -13.68 -19.65 -4.86
CA PRO A 111 -14.46 -18.97 -3.82
C PRO A 111 -13.58 -18.18 -2.83
N SER A 112 -12.55 -18.84 -2.28
CA SER A 112 -11.62 -18.23 -1.33
C SER A 112 -10.86 -17.04 -1.93
N LEU A 113 -10.41 -17.15 -3.19
CA LEU A 113 -9.72 -16.07 -3.90
C LEU A 113 -10.63 -14.88 -4.19
N ILE A 114 -11.87 -15.12 -4.62
CA ILE A 114 -12.87 -14.08 -4.93
C ILE A 114 -13.26 -13.30 -3.68
N LEU A 115 -13.28 -13.95 -2.51
CA LEU A 115 -13.64 -13.31 -1.25
C LEU A 115 -12.55 -12.35 -0.76
N VAL A 116 -11.27 -12.73 -0.88
CA VAL A 116 -10.15 -11.96 -0.31
C VAL A 116 -9.62 -10.90 -1.27
N LEU A 117 -9.30 -11.28 -2.51
CA LEU A 117 -8.44 -10.49 -3.40
C LEU A 117 -9.16 -9.26 -3.99
N PRO A 118 -10.35 -9.38 -4.60
CA PRO A 118 -11.12 -8.23 -5.08
C PRO A 118 -11.45 -7.23 -3.97
N VAL A 119 -11.85 -7.71 -2.79
CA VAL A 119 -12.24 -6.84 -1.67
C VAL A 119 -11.04 -6.03 -1.18
N ALA A 120 -9.88 -6.68 -0.99
CA ALA A 120 -8.65 -5.99 -0.61
C ALA A 120 -8.24 -4.91 -1.64
N ILE A 121 -8.32 -5.21 -2.93
CA ILE A 121 -7.97 -4.27 -4.01
C ILE A 121 -8.94 -3.08 -4.03
N LEU A 122 -10.25 -3.33 -3.99
CA LEU A 122 -11.26 -2.27 -4.03
C LEU A 122 -11.15 -1.32 -2.84
N PHE A 123 -10.87 -1.85 -1.64
CA PHE A 123 -10.65 -1.01 -0.46
C PHE A 123 -9.33 -0.23 -0.51
N GLY A 124 -8.27 -0.82 -1.07
CA GLY A 124 -7.02 -0.08 -1.32
C GLY A 124 -7.21 1.09 -2.28
N ILE A 125 -8.02 0.89 -3.32
CA ILE A 125 -8.39 1.91 -4.29
C ILE A 125 -9.28 2.98 -3.64
N SER A 126 -10.27 2.59 -2.84
CA SER A 126 -11.19 3.52 -2.19
C SER A 126 -10.49 4.43 -1.17
N ALA A 127 -9.47 3.92 -0.48
CA ALA A 127 -8.67 4.71 0.45
C ALA A 127 -7.77 5.76 -0.24
N THR A 128 -7.55 5.63 -1.55
CA THR A 128 -6.62 6.48 -2.31
C THR A 128 -7.17 6.83 -3.69
N SER A 129 -6.74 6.16 -4.76
CA SER A 129 -7.27 6.31 -6.11
C SER A 129 -6.83 5.15 -7.02
N TRP A 130 -7.51 4.97 -8.15
CA TRP A 130 -7.12 4.00 -9.18
C TRP A 130 -5.71 4.25 -9.73
N ARG A 131 -5.33 5.52 -9.86
CA ARG A 131 -3.99 5.92 -10.32
C ARG A 131 -2.91 5.54 -9.29
N THR A 132 -3.22 5.68 -8.01
CA THR A 132 -2.32 5.30 -6.91
C THR A 132 -2.12 3.80 -6.86
N TYR A 133 -3.18 3.00 -7.08
CA TYR A 133 -3.08 1.55 -7.15
C TYR A 133 -2.10 1.08 -8.24
N GLY A 134 -2.23 1.57 -9.48
CA GLY A 134 -1.27 1.23 -10.54
C GLY A 134 0.18 1.65 -10.22
N ARG A 135 0.35 2.74 -9.46
CA ARG A 135 1.67 3.20 -9.00
C ARG A 135 2.26 2.36 -7.88
N CYS A 136 1.46 1.57 -7.15
CA CYS A 136 1.98 0.66 -6.12
C CYS A 136 3.01 -0.31 -6.71
N TRP A 137 2.74 -0.86 -7.89
CA TRP A 137 3.64 -1.81 -8.55
C TRP A 137 4.89 -1.13 -9.14
N THR A 138 4.76 0.09 -9.67
CA THR A 138 5.93 0.80 -10.24
C THR A 138 6.85 1.37 -9.16
N TYR A 139 6.30 1.84 -8.04
CA TYR A 139 7.07 2.44 -6.94
C TYR A 139 7.77 1.36 -6.11
N THR A 140 7.13 0.20 -5.89
CA THR A 140 7.76 -0.95 -5.22
C THR A 140 8.94 -1.51 -6.03
N LEU A 141 8.82 -1.57 -7.36
CA LEU A 141 9.91 -1.93 -8.28
C LEU A 141 10.97 -0.81 -8.42
N GLY A 142 10.70 0.37 -7.87
CA GLY A 142 11.59 1.52 -7.94
C GLY A 142 11.77 2.06 -9.36
N GLY A 143 10.76 1.93 -10.23
CA GLY A 143 10.76 2.48 -11.58
C GLY A 143 10.69 4.01 -11.61
N ALA A 144 10.16 4.63 -10.55
CA ALA A 144 10.05 6.08 -10.45
C ALA A 144 11.32 6.72 -9.87
N LYS A 145 11.99 7.58 -10.66
CA LYS A 145 13.25 8.25 -10.29
C LYS A 145 13.07 9.49 -9.41
N LEU A 146 12.00 10.26 -9.63
CA LEU A 146 11.59 11.42 -8.84
C LEU A 146 10.11 11.25 -8.46
N VAL A 147 9.82 11.29 -7.17
CA VAL A 147 8.48 11.06 -6.63
C VAL A 147 8.17 12.11 -5.58
N SER A 148 6.96 12.65 -5.58
CA SER A 148 6.50 13.54 -4.52
C SER A 148 6.25 12.77 -3.21
N ILE A 149 6.55 13.38 -2.07
CA ILE A 149 6.30 12.77 -0.75
C ILE A 149 4.81 12.46 -0.55
N SER A 150 3.91 13.33 -0.99
CA SER A 150 2.46 13.07 -0.97
C SER A 150 2.06 11.86 -1.82
N GLU A 151 2.58 11.69 -3.04
CA GLU A 151 2.32 10.50 -3.85
C GLU A 151 2.88 9.23 -3.20
N ALA A 152 4.11 9.26 -2.68
CA ALA A 152 4.71 8.13 -1.98
C ALA A 152 3.90 7.73 -0.73
N ASN A 153 3.42 8.70 0.05
CA ASN A 153 2.54 8.47 1.20
C ASN A 153 1.19 7.87 0.78
N SER A 154 0.63 8.32 -0.35
CA SER A 154 -0.61 7.74 -0.87
C SER A 154 -0.40 6.28 -1.29
N VAL A 155 0.71 5.94 -1.94
CA VAL A 155 1.04 4.57 -2.33
C VAL A 155 1.26 3.67 -1.10
N ALA A 156 2.01 4.14 -0.11
CA ALA A 156 2.21 3.40 1.15
C ALA A 156 0.88 3.16 1.87
N ARG A 157 -0.02 4.15 1.88
CA ARG A 157 -1.36 4.02 2.46
C ARG A 157 -2.21 3.00 1.69
N CYS A 158 -2.18 3.01 0.36
CA CYS A 158 -2.91 2.04 -0.48
C CYS A 158 -2.48 0.61 -0.15
N LEU A 159 -1.17 0.34 -0.14
CA LEU A 159 -0.60 -0.97 0.20
C LEU A 159 -0.94 -1.41 1.63
N LYS A 160 -0.88 -0.48 2.58
CA LYS A 160 -1.26 -0.76 3.97
C LYS A 160 -2.71 -1.23 4.07
N VAL A 161 -3.64 -0.47 3.47
CA VAL A 161 -5.08 -0.78 3.50
C VAL A 161 -5.36 -2.11 2.78
N MET A 162 -4.76 -2.36 1.61
CA MET A 162 -4.90 -3.64 0.92
C MET A 162 -4.51 -4.82 1.81
N GLY A 163 -3.36 -4.72 2.49
CA GLY A 163 -2.88 -5.78 3.38
C GLY A 163 -3.75 -5.95 4.63
N ASP A 164 -4.14 -4.85 5.28
CA ASP A 164 -5.00 -4.92 6.47
C ASP A 164 -6.36 -5.54 6.13
N VAL A 165 -6.98 -5.10 5.02
CA VAL A 165 -8.27 -5.62 4.57
C VAL A 165 -8.17 -7.08 4.12
N SER A 166 -7.08 -7.50 3.47
CA SER A 166 -6.92 -8.90 3.08
C SER A 166 -6.90 -9.85 4.29
N LEU A 167 -6.24 -9.44 5.37
CA LEU A 167 -6.19 -10.22 6.60
C LEU A 167 -7.57 -10.26 7.29
N ILE A 168 -8.25 -9.12 7.35
CA ILE A 168 -9.62 -9.05 7.90
C ILE A 168 -10.58 -9.93 7.10
N MET A 169 -10.53 -9.87 5.76
CA MET A 169 -11.36 -10.71 4.90
C MET A 169 -10.99 -12.19 5.01
N GLY A 170 -9.71 -12.53 5.21
CA GLY A 170 -9.28 -13.90 5.51
C GLY A 170 -9.92 -14.43 6.80
N LEU A 171 -9.92 -13.63 7.87
CA LEU A 171 -10.58 -13.98 9.13
C LEU A 171 -12.10 -14.09 8.99
N ILE A 172 -12.75 -13.12 8.32
CA ILE A 172 -14.20 -13.14 8.08
C ILE A 172 -14.58 -14.36 7.25
N GLY A 173 -13.84 -14.65 6.16
CA GLY A 173 -14.10 -15.79 5.30
C GLY A 173 -13.90 -17.12 6.02
N THR A 174 -12.93 -17.21 6.94
CA THR A 174 -12.76 -18.37 7.82
C THR A 174 -13.98 -18.56 8.71
N PHE A 175 -14.47 -17.49 9.33
CA PHE A 175 -15.66 -17.54 10.19
C PHE A 175 -16.91 -17.95 9.40
N ILE A 176 -17.08 -17.46 8.17
CA ILE A 176 -18.16 -17.88 7.28
C ILE A 176 -18.04 -19.38 6.96
N GLY A 177 -16.84 -19.85 6.60
CA GLY A 177 -16.58 -21.25 6.31
C GLY A 177 -16.87 -22.17 7.49
N THR A 178 -16.47 -21.80 8.70
CA THR A 178 -16.76 -22.60 9.90
C THR A 178 -18.25 -22.65 10.22
N VAL A 179 -19.00 -21.54 10.04
CA VAL A 179 -20.45 -21.53 10.19
C VAL A 179 -21.13 -22.52 9.24
N PHE A 180 -20.71 -22.57 7.98
CA PHE A 180 -21.23 -23.56 7.01
C PHE A 180 -20.90 -24.99 7.43
N THR A 181 -19.68 -25.23 7.91
CA THR A 181 -19.30 -26.55 8.46
C THR A 181 -20.22 -26.97 9.60
N PHE A 182 -20.50 -26.09 10.56
CA PHE A 182 -21.41 -26.39 11.66
C PHE A 182 -22.86 -26.67 11.21
N GLN A 183 -23.33 -26.00 10.15
CA GLN A 183 -24.67 -26.23 9.60
C GLN A 183 -24.80 -27.61 8.92
N ASN A 184 -23.71 -28.10 8.31
CA ASN A 184 -23.72 -29.33 7.52
C ASN A 184 -23.27 -30.58 8.31
N LEU A 185 -22.93 -30.45 9.61
CA LEU A 185 -22.50 -31.57 10.47
C LEU A 185 -23.48 -32.74 10.57
N THR A 186 -24.76 -32.52 10.30
CA THR A 186 -25.82 -33.55 10.42
C THR A 186 -26.12 -34.28 9.11
N GLN A 187 -25.56 -33.83 7.98
CA GLN A 187 -25.62 -34.54 6.69
C GLN A 187 -24.29 -35.27 6.45
N ASP A 188 -24.30 -36.35 5.65
CA ASP A 188 -23.10 -37.03 5.08
C ASP A 188 -22.32 -36.08 4.14
N SER A 189 -21.92 -34.93 4.67
CA SER A 189 -21.35 -33.81 3.94
C SER A 189 -19.83 -33.92 3.95
N ASN A 190 -19.21 -33.43 2.88
CA ASN A 190 -17.76 -33.41 2.70
C ASN A 190 -17.11 -32.37 3.65
N LEU A 191 -17.12 -32.64 4.96
CA LEU A 191 -16.56 -31.78 6.00
C LEU A 191 -15.13 -31.34 5.67
N GLY A 192 -14.34 -32.25 5.11
CA GLY A 192 -12.97 -31.96 4.68
C GLY A 192 -12.87 -30.85 3.64
N GLN A 193 -13.81 -30.76 2.70
CA GLN A 193 -13.81 -29.74 1.65
C GLN A 193 -14.13 -28.36 2.23
N GLU A 194 -15.11 -28.25 3.12
CA GLU A 194 -15.52 -26.97 3.70
C GLU A 194 -14.45 -26.39 4.65
N LEU A 195 -13.85 -27.24 5.48
CA LEU A 195 -12.70 -26.89 6.32
C LEU A 195 -11.49 -26.46 5.49
N THR A 196 -11.30 -27.09 4.32
CA THR A 196 -10.23 -26.71 3.39
C THR A 196 -10.47 -25.30 2.84
N VAL A 197 -11.68 -25.00 2.36
CA VAL A 197 -12.04 -23.65 1.85
C VAL A 197 -11.85 -22.58 2.94
N ALA A 198 -12.31 -22.84 4.17
CA ALA A 198 -12.12 -21.92 5.29
C ALA A 198 -10.62 -21.65 5.57
N SER A 199 -9.81 -22.71 5.58
CA SER A 199 -8.37 -22.63 5.83
C SER A 199 -7.61 -21.92 4.71
N LEU A 200 -7.97 -22.19 3.44
CA LEU A 200 -7.39 -21.53 2.28
C LEU A 200 -7.72 -20.03 2.25
N THR A 201 -8.93 -19.66 2.64
CA THR A 201 -9.33 -18.25 2.74
C THR A 201 -8.45 -17.48 3.72
N LEU A 202 -8.14 -18.07 4.88
CA LEU A 202 -7.19 -17.49 5.83
C LEU A 202 -5.77 -17.38 5.25
N ALA A 203 -5.30 -18.46 4.62
CA ALA A 203 -3.97 -18.52 4.03
C ALA A 203 -3.77 -17.42 2.98
N TYR A 204 -4.73 -17.22 2.08
CA TYR A 204 -4.67 -16.14 1.09
C TYR A 204 -4.66 -14.76 1.73
N GLY A 205 -5.47 -14.54 2.78
CA GLY A 205 -5.48 -13.27 3.52
C GLY A 205 -4.13 -12.92 4.14
N ILE A 206 -3.45 -13.93 4.71
CA ILE A 206 -2.11 -13.80 5.30
C ILE A 206 -1.06 -13.55 4.22
N VAL A 207 -1.07 -14.32 3.14
CA VAL A 207 -0.10 -14.15 2.04
C VAL A 207 -0.23 -12.76 1.42
N LEU A 208 -1.45 -12.30 1.14
CA LEU A 208 -1.67 -10.98 0.55
C LEU A 208 -1.30 -9.85 1.53
N LYS A 209 -1.51 -10.04 2.84
CA LYS A 209 -1.02 -9.13 3.89
C LYS A 209 0.50 -9.05 3.89
N LEU A 210 1.19 -10.18 3.80
CA LEU A 210 2.65 -10.25 3.77
C LEU A 210 3.21 -9.54 2.53
N VAL A 211 2.66 -9.84 1.34
CA VAL A 211 3.06 -9.18 0.08
C VAL A 211 2.88 -7.67 0.20
N SER A 212 1.72 -7.21 0.65
CA SER A 212 1.39 -5.79 0.76
C SER A 212 2.24 -5.07 1.82
N TYR A 213 2.53 -5.74 2.94
CA TYR A 213 3.39 -5.21 4.00
C TYR A 213 4.82 -5.00 3.52
N VAL A 214 5.42 -6.00 2.86
CA VAL A 214 6.80 -5.87 2.36
C VAL A 214 6.87 -4.78 1.29
N ALA A 215 5.86 -4.70 0.41
CA ALA A 215 5.71 -3.62 -0.57
C ALA A 215 5.59 -2.23 0.09
N GLU A 216 4.79 -2.09 1.15
CA GLU A 216 4.66 -0.84 1.91
C GLU A 216 6.01 -0.41 2.49
N GLN A 217 6.70 -1.32 3.19
CA GLN A 217 7.99 -1.03 3.82
C GLN A 217 9.03 -0.59 2.79
N ARG A 218 9.00 -1.17 1.59
CA ARG A 218 9.88 -0.78 0.48
C ARG A 218 9.63 0.64 0.04
N VAL A 219 8.37 1.01 -0.20
CA VAL A 219 8.01 2.37 -0.62
C VAL A 219 8.40 3.39 0.44
N ARG A 220 8.15 3.06 1.71
CA ARG A 220 8.58 3.91 2.84
C ARG A 220 10.09 4.10 2.86
N ASN A 221 10.85 3.01 2.77
CA ASN A 221 12.30 3.07 2.82
C ASN A 221 12.95 3.76 1.61
N LEU A 222 12.30 3.74 0.43
CA LEU A 222 12.83 4.36 -0.78
C LEU A 222 12.50 5.86 -0.90
N TYR A 223 11.35 6.29 -0.38
CA TYR A 223 10.79 7.60 -0.70
C TYR A 223 10.35 8.43 0.53
N LEU A 224 10.20 7.83 1.71
CA LEU A 224 9.65 8.48 2.90
C LEU A 224 10.60 8.46 4.11
N ASN A 225 11.72 7.75 4.03
CA ASN A 225 12.78 7.72 5.03
C ASN A 225 13.93 8.67 4.66
#